data_AF-W1QLC4-F1
#
_entry.id   AF-W1QLC4-F1
#
_cell.length_a   1.000
_cell.length_b   1.000
_cell.length_c   1.000
_cell.angle_alpha   90.00
_cell.angle_beta   90.00
_cell.angle_gamma   90.00
#
_symmetry.space_group_name_H-M   'P 1'
#
loop_
_entity.id
_entity.type
_entity.pdbx_description
1 polymer ?
#
loop_
_entity_poly.entity_id
_entity_poly.type
_entity_poly.pdbx_seq_one_letter_code
_entity_poly.pdbx_strand_id
1 'polypeptide(L)'
;MAAYASQTVPQLKELLKQRGLPTNGVKADLIGRLEESDKIEAQLDAGEESGARKDEPAPEQEPQPVDTKPEEQKQEPAAEKTAAEAEKPPQTATAPDSKETPETAREEKKNLNPEELKQAAIELLNKKIARARKFGNEEDIAQLEASLKRIHKFGISLDSALARDLGFRQEKPRQPQGFKNGKKKWRK
;
A
#
# COMPACT_ATOMS: atom_id res chain seq x y z
N MET A 1 -5.92 -36.93 -6.36
CA MET A 1 -5.30 -35.96 -5.42
C MET A 1 -4.99 -34.71 -6.20
N ALA A 2 -5.39 -33.53 -5.71
CA ALA A 2 -5.09 -32.24 -6.36
C ALA A 2 -3.57 -32.07 -6.45
N ALA A 3 -3.01 -32.18 -7.67
CA ALA A 3 -1.56 -32.17 -7.92
C ALA A 3 -0.88 -30.90 -7.39
N TYR A 4 -1.63 -29.80 -7.30
CA TYR A 4 -1.16 -28.48 -6.88
C TYR A 4 -1.33 -28.19 -5.38
N ALA A 5 -2.08 -29.02 -4.63
CA ALA A 5 -2.34 -28.76 -3.21
C ALA A 5 -1.06 -28.78 -2.35
N SER A 6 -0.08 -29.61 -2.72
CA SER A 6 1.22 -29.74 -2.05
C SER A 6 2.17 -28.57 -2.32
N GLN A 7 1.88 -27.72 -3.31
CA GLN A 7 2.74 -26.58 -3.64
C GLN A 7 2.46 -25.37 -2.75
N THR A 8 3.47 -24.53 -2.59
CA THR A 8 3.35 -23.26 -1.85
C THR A 8 2.79 -22.16 -2.75
N VAL A 9 2.21 -21.11 -2.14
CA VAL A 9 1.67 -19.95 -2.88
C VAL A 9 2.67 -19.32 -3.86
N PRO A 10 3.97 -19.11 -3.53
CA PRO A 10 4.91 -18.58 -4.52
C PRO A 10 5.08 -19.51 -5.74
N GLN A 11 5.19 -20.82 -5.51
CA GLN A 11 5.32 -21.81 -6.61
C GLN A 11 4.07 -21.82 -7.51
N LEU A 12 2.88 -21.78 -6.92
CA LEU A 12 1.62 -21.69 -7.67
C LEU A 12 1.54 -20.41 -8.52
N LYS A 13 2.03 -19.29 -7.99
CA LYS A 13 2.08 -18.02 -8.74
C LYS A 13 3.08 -18.08 -9.88
N GLU A 14 4.21 -18.75 -9.72
CA GLU A 14 5.18 -18.94 -10.79
C GLU A 14 4.58 -19.75 -11.95
N LEU A 15 3.90 -20.87 -11.64
CA LEU A 15 3.19 -21.66 -12.65
C LEU A 15 2.11 -20.86 -13.39
N LEU A 16 1.30 -20.09 -12.64
CA LEU A 16 0.29 -19.23 -13.24
C LEU A 16 0.92 -18.15 -14.13
N LYS A 17 2.05 -17.54 -13.75
CA LYS A 17 2.78 -16.59 -14.60
C LYS A 17 3.29 -17.23 -15.89
N GLN A 18 3.86 -18.43 -15.80
CA GLN A 18 4.38 -19.17 -16.95
C GLN A 18 3.27 -19.45 -17.97
N ARG A 19 2.05 -19.70 -17.49
CA ARG A 19 0.85 -19.92 -18.32
C ARG A 19 0.08 -18.64 -18.68
N GLY A 20 0.57 -17.46 -18.31
CA GLY A 20 -0.11 -16.18 -18.56
C GLY A 20 -1.43 -16.00 -17.80
N LEU A 21 -1.68 -16.77 -16.75
CA LEU A 21 -2.89 -16.73 -15.93
C LEU A 21 -2.78 -15.72 -14.77
N PRO A 22 -3.91 -15.17 -14.30
CA PRO A 22 -3.91 -14.21 -13.19
C PRO A 22 -3.44 -14.85 -11.86
N THR A 23 -2.53 -14.16 -11.17
CA THR A 23 -1.87 -14.62 -9.91
C THR A 23 -2.50 -14.07 -8.62
N ASN A 24 -3.66 -13.43 -8.71
CA ASN A 24 -4.35 -12.80 -7.58
C ASN A 24 -5.25 -13.80 -6.85
N GLY A 25 -5.48 -13.63 -5.55
CA GLY A 25 -6.42 -14.46 -4.77
C GLY A 25 -5.77 -15.37 -3.73
N VAL A 26 -6.60 -16.23 -3.11
CA VAL A 26 -6.15 -17.17 -2.07
C VAL A 26 -5.59 -18.45 -2.68
N LYS A 27 -4.88 -19.26 -1.88
CA LYS A 27 -4.22 -20.50 -2.36
C LYS A 27 -5.21 -21.43 -3.11
N ALA A 28 -6.45 -21.53 -2.64
CA ALA A 28 -7.49 -22.33 -3.29
C ALA A 28 -7.82 -21.82 -4.70
N ASP A 29 -7.95 -20.51 -4.88
CA ASP A 29 -8.24 -19.90 -6.20
C ASP A 29 -7.09 -20.13 -7.18
N LEU A 30 -5.83 -20.05 -6.70
CA LEU A 30 -4.66 -20.30 -7.54
C LEU A 30 -4.62 -21.75 -8.03
N ILE A 31 -4.97 -22.70 -7.15
CA ILE A 31 -5.08 -24.12 -7.51
C ILE A 31 -6.21 -24.33 -8.52
N GLY A 32 -7.40 -23.80 -8.24
CA GLY A 32 -8.56 -23.94 -9.12
C GLY A 32 -8.29 -23.47 -10.55
N ARG A 33 -7.61 -22.33 -10.73
CA ARG A 33 -7.24 -21.84 -12.07
C ARG A 33 -6.25 -22.73 -12.80
N LEU A 34 -5.27 -23.31 -12.10
CA LEU A 34 -4.33 -24.26 -12.71
C LEU A 34 -5.06 -25.53 -13.14
N GLU A 35 -5.96 -26.05 -12.29
CA GLU A 35 -6.75 -27.25 -12.60
C GLU A 35 -7.75 -27.01 -13.74
N GLU A 36 -8.39 -25.84 -13.79
CA GLU A 36 -9.27 -25.44 -14.90
C GLU A 36 -8.48 -25.32 -16.21
N SER A 37 -7.31 -24.67 -16.17
CA SER A 37 -6.41 -24.57 -17.33
C SER A 37 -6.00 -25.95 -17.85
N ASP A 38 -5.56 -26.86 -16.97
CA ASP A 38 -5.18 -28.22 -17.38
C ASP A 38 -6.36 -29.00 -17.95
N LYS A 39 -7.55 -28.80 -17.38
CA LYS A 39 -8.77 -29.47 -17.84
C LYS A 39 -9.18 -28.97 -19.23
N ILE A 40 -9.03 -27.68 -19.49
CA ILE A 40 -9.28 -27.08 -20.81
C ILE A 40 -8.24 -27.61 -21.81
N GLU A 41 -6.95 -27.61 -21.46
CA GLU A 41 -5.89 -28.16 -22.31
C GLU A 41 -6.15 -29.65 -22.65
N ALA A 42 -6.49 -30.47 -21.65
CA ALA A 42 -6.81 -31.88 -21.87
C ALA A 42 -8.07 -32.11 -22.74
N GLN A 43 -9.04 -31.19 -22.70
CA GLN A 43 -10.22 -31.24 -23.56
C GLN A 43 -9.92 -30.82 -25.00
N LEU A 44 -9.01 -29.86 -25.19
CA LEU A 44 -8.56 -29.44 -26.52
C LEU A 44 -7.72 -30.53 -27.19
N ASP A 45 -6.86 -31.22 -26.44
CA ASP A 45 -6.01 -32.30 -26.95
C ASP A 45 -6.81 -33.58 -27.32
N ALA A 46 -7.92 -33.85 -26.60
CA ALA A 46 -8.81 -34.99 -26.87
C ALA A 46 -9.86 -34.73 -27.98
N GLY A 47 -9.93 -33.50 -28.50
CA GLY A 47 -10.96 -33.05 -29.45
C GLY A 47 -10.50 -32.92 -30.91
N GLU A 48 -9.27 -33.32 -31.25
CA GLU A 48 -8.71 -33.13 -32.60
C GLU A 48 -9.16 -34.21 -33.60
N GLU A 49 -10.48 -34.35 -33.77
CA GLU A 49 -11.10 -34.74 -35.06
C GLU A 49 -12.41 -33.97 -35.23
N SER A 50 -12.31 -32.67 -35.53
CA SER A 50 -13.22 -31.93 -36.43
C SER A 50 -13.10 -30.43 -36.16
N GLY A 51 -12.32 -29.72 -36.99
CA GLY A 51 -12.37 -28.26 -36.94
C GLY A 51 -11.33 -27.44 -37.71
N ALA A 52 -10.54 -28.02 -38.62
CA ALA A 52 -9.67 -27.21 -39.49
C ALA A 52 -10.46 -26.67 -40.71
N ARG A 53 -10.85 -25.39 -40.69
CA ARG A 53 -10.60 -24.40 -41.77
C ARG A 53 -11.40 -23.10 -41.58
N LYS A 54 -10.65 -22.01 -41.49
CA LYS A 54 -10.72 -20.79 -42.33
C LYS A 54 -9.55 -19.90 -41.85
N ASP A 55 -8.36 -20.16 -42.36
CA ASP A 55 -7.71 -19.34 -43.41
C ASP A 55 -7.34 -17.93 -42.89
N GLU A 56 -6.07 -17.78 -42.48
CA GLU A 56 -5.21 -16.61 -42.73
C GLU A 56 -5.14 -16.34 -44.27
N PRO A 57 -4.76 -15.16 -44.83
CA PRO A 57 -4.16 -13.94 -44.27
C PRO A 57 -4.71 -12.58 -44.84
N ALA A 58 -4.19 -11.45 -44.35
CA ALA A 58 -4.34 -10.06 -44.85
C ALA A 58 -3.74 -9.87 -46.29
N PRO A 59 -4.06 -8.83 -47.13
CA PRO A 59 -3.93 -7.37 -46.85
C PRO A 59 -4.87 -6.39 -47.66
N GLU A 60 -4.63 -5.08 -47.48
CA GLU A 60 -4.85 -3.95 -48.41
C GLU A 60 -6.27 -3.51 -48.85
N GLN A 61 -6.80 -2.47 -48.20
CA GLN A 61 -7.53 -1.39 -48.90
C GLN A 61 -7.12 -0.03 -48.32
N GLU A 62 -6.26 0.65 -49.06
CA GLU A 62 -5.94 2.08 -48.94
C GLU A 62 -6.84 2.88 -49.93
N PRO A 63 -6.76 4.22 -49.98
CA PRO A 63 -7.67 5.17 -49.34
C PRO A 63 -8.57 5.89 -50.36
N GLN A 64 -9.69 6.50 -49.95
CA GLN A 64 -10.28 7.61 -50.71
C GLN A 64 -10.87 8.73 -49.85
N PRO A 65 -10.82 9.98 -50.36
CA PRO A 65 -10.66 11.21 -49.57
C PRO A 65 -11.91 12.09 -49.61
N VAL A 66 -12.17 12.86 -48.55
CA VAL A 66 -12.72 14.24 -48.61
C VAL A 66 -12.29 14.96 -47.33
N ASP A 67 -11.26 15.79 -47.36
CA ASP A 67 -11.33 17.23 -47.64
C ASP A 67 -12.38 17.97 -46.81
N THR A 68 -11.98 18.30 -45.57
CA THR A 68 -12.28 19.61 -44.96
C THR A 68 -11.02 20.09 -44.24
N LYS A 69 -10.19 20.81 -44.99
CA LYS A 69 -9.04 21.65 -44.60
C LYS A 69 -9.47 23.13 -44.79
N PRO A 70 -8.79 24.19 -44.29
CA PRO A 70 -7.69 24.38 -43.30
C PRO A 70 -8.13 25.29 -42.13
N GLU A 71 -7.39 25.57 -41.06
CA GLU A 71 -6.09 26.27 -40.96
C GLU A 71 -5.65 26.20 -39.47
N GLU A 72 -4.52 25.56 -39.13
CA GLU A 72 -3.22 26.20 -38.81
C GLU A 72 -3.22 26.85 -37.40
N GLN A 73 -2.34 26.54 -36.44
CA GLN A 73 -0.89 26.51 -36.54
C GLN A 73 -0.29 26.00 -35.20
N LYS A 74 0.92 25.43 -35.31
CA LYS A 74 2.09 25.75 -34.45
C LYS A 74 2.58 24.70 -33.41
N GLN A 75 3.50 23.87 -33.94
CA GLN A 75 4.90 23.70 -33.50
C GLN A 75 5.25 22.77 -32.32
N GLU A 76 5.89 21.66 -32.67
CA GLU A 76 7.07 21.11 -31.98
C GLU A 76 8.20 22.17 -31.91
N PRO A 77 9.15 22.03 -30.97
CA PRO A 77 10.37 21.35 -31.37
C PRO A 77 10.95 20.39 -30.32
N ALA A 78 11.82 19.56 -30.85
CA ALA A 78 12.61 18.51 -30.24
C ALA A 78 13.79 19.01 -29.37
N ALA A 79 14.53 18.01 -28.86
CA ALA A 79 15.93 17.99 -28.43
C ALA A 79 16.21 18.01 -26.91
N GLU A 80 16.30 16.79 -26.37
CA GLU A 80 17.55 16.19 -25.86
C GLU A 80 18.63 17.11 -25.25
N LYS A 81 18.95 16.84 -23.99
CA LYS A 81 20.28 16.88 -23.32
C LYS A 81 20.06 16.60 -21.82
N THR A 82 20.94 16.06 -20.99
CA THR A 82 22.15 15.23 -21.03
C THR A 82 22.45 14.97 -19.55
N ALA A 83 22.92 13.78 -19.22
CA ALA A 83 23.33 13.39 -17.88
C ALA A 83 24.63 14.09 -17.43
N ALA A 84 24.85 14.04 -16.11
CA ALA A 84 26.08 14.27 -15.35
C ALA A 84 26.48 15.72 -15.06
N GLU A 85 26.38 16.10 -13.78
CA GLU A 85 27.50 16.76 -13.09
C GLU A 85 27.37 16.54 -11.58
N ALA A 86 28.41 15.93 -11.01
CA ALA A 86 28.67 15.86 -9.58
C ALA A 86 29.96 16.64 -9.33
N GLU A 87 29.91 17.70 -8.53
CA GLU A 87 31.05 18.14 -7.71
C GLU A 87 30.63 19.15 -6.63
N LYS A 88 31.09 18.91 -5.40
CA LYS A 88 31.22 19.85 -4.27
C LYS A 88 32.60 20.54 -4.37
N PRO A 89 33.00 21.49 -3.49
CA PRO A 89 32.37 22.64 -2.82
C PRO A 89 33.17 23.96 -3.12
N PRO A 90 32.95 25.13 -2.47
CA PRO A 90 33.58 25.40 -1.16
C PRO A 90 32.77 26.30 -0.19
N GLN A 91 33.28 26.35 1.04
CA GLN A 91 32.83 27.07 2.22
C GLN A 91 33.31 28.55 2.22
N THR A 92 32.61 29.44 2.94
CA THR A 92 33.12 30.50 3.86
C THR A 92 31.92 31.38 4.29
N ALA A 93 31.46 31.29 5.54
CA ALA A 93 31.92 32.05 6.72
C ALA A 93 31.49 33.53 6.72
N THR A 94 30.42 33.86 7.45
CA THR A 94 30.33 35.04 8.31
C THR A 94 29.39 34.74 9.50
N ALA A 95 29.93 34.89 10.70
CA ALA A 95 29.23 35.01 11.99
C ALA A 95 29.40 36.49 12.43
N PRO A 96 29.02 36.90 13.65
CA PRO A 96 27.81 36.71 14.47
C PRO A 96 27.16 38.08 14.80
N ASP A 97 25.93 38.14 15.34
CA ASP A 97 25.62 39.14 16.38
C ASP A 97 24.40 38.74 17.23
N SER A 98 24.53 38.98 18.52
CA SER A 98 23.62 38.58 19.61
C SER A 98 22.81 39.77 20.14
N LYS A 99 21.72 39.40 20.84
CA LYS A 99 20.84 40.20 21.76
C LYS A 99 19.56 40.68 21.06
N GLU A 100 18.36 40.41 21.57
CA GLU A 100 17.93 40.48 22.98
C GLU A 100 16.64 39.64 23.25
N THR A 101 16.61 39.05 24.44
CA THR A 101 15.56 38.26 25.14
C THR A 101 14.34 39.11 25.57
N PRO A 102 13.12 38.55 25.81
CA PRO A 102 12.86 37.91 27.12
C PRO A 102 11.88 36.71 27.14
N GLU A 103 12.16 35.82 28.10
CA GLU A 103 11.25 34.99 28.89
C GLU A 103 9.94 34.45 28.26
N THR A 104 9.99 33.17 27.86
CA THR A 104 9.03 32.17 28.37
C THR A 104 9.78 30.86 28.59
N ALA A 105 10.51 30.78 29.69
CA ALA A 105 11.09 29.55 30.17
C ALA A 105 10.00 28.70 30.84
N ARG A 106 9.28 27.90 30.05
CA ARG A 106 8.73 26.62 30.52
C ARG A 106 8.48 25.69 29.32
N GLU A 107 9.03 24.49 29.43
CA GLU A 107 8.72 23.27 28.64
C GLU A 107 9.66 22.83 27.51
N GLU A 108 10.97 22.86 27.73
CA GLU A 108 11.92 21.94 27.02
C GLU A 108 12.25 20.70 27.86
N LYS A 109 11.23 19.97 28.31
CA LYS A 109 11.43 18.62 28.86
C LYS A 109 11.01 17.57 27.85
N LYS A 110 11.95 17.09 27.02
CA LYS A 110 11.85 15.79 26.30
C LYS A 110 10.45 15.48 25.76
N ASN A 111 9.92 16.37 24.93
CA ASN A 111 8.65 16.17 24.28
C ASN A 111 8.83 15.04 23.26
N LEU A 112 8.30 13.85 23.55
CA LEU A 112 8.01 12.82 22.54
C LEU A 112 7.29 13.55 21.40
N ASN A 113 7.94 13.68 20.23
CA ASN A 113 7.58 14.67 19.21
C ASN A 113 6.10 14.55 18.81
N PRO A 114 5.21 15.43 19.32
CA PRO A 114 3.76 15.25 19.18
C PRO A 114 3.31 15.42 17.72
N GLU A 115 4.08 16.19 16.95
CA GLU A 115 3.89 16.34 15.51
C GLU A 115 4.19 15.05 14.75
N GLU A 116 5.29 14.36 15.06
CA GLU A 116 5.57 13.05 14.46
C GLU A 116 4.49 12.02 14.80
N LEU A 117 3.99 12.02 16.04
CA LEU A 117 2.91 11.14 16.47
C LEU A 117 1.62 11.42 15.67
N LYS A 118 1.28 12.70 15.52
CA LYS A 118 0.14 13.16 14.74
C LYS A 118 0.27 12.74 13.27
N GLN A 119 1.41 12.97 12.65
CA GLN A 119 1.67 12.63 11.25
C GLN A 119 1.61 11.12 11.01
N ALA A 120 2.28 10.33 11.85
CA ALA A 120 2.25 8.88 11.77
C ALA A 120 0.81 8.33 11.95
N ALA A 121 0.02 8.95 12.82
CA ALA A 121 -1.39 8.58 13.00
C ALA A 121 -2.24 8.92 11.77
N ILE A 122 -2.04 10.09 11.16
CA ILE A 122 -2.73 10.49 9.92
C ILE A 122 -2.38 9.54 8.78
N GLU A 123 -1.11 9.22 8.61
CA GLU A 123 -0.65 8.29 7.56
C GLU A 123 -1.27 6.90 7.72
N LEU A 124 -1.28 6.38 8.95
CA LEU A 124 -1.89 5.09 9.27
C LEU A 124 -3.40 5.11 9.01
N LEU A 125 -4.12 6.17 9.40
CA LEU A 125 -5.56 6.29 9.13
C LEU A 125 -5.84 6.34 7.63
N ASN A 126 -5.08 7.11 6.85
CA ASN A 126 -5.22 7.15 5.40
C ASN A 126 -5.02 5.78 4.75
N LYS A 127 -4.02 5.00 5.20
CA LYS A 127 -3.81 3.62 4.74
C LYS A 127 -4.99 2.71 5.10
N LYS A 128 -5.52 2.83 6.32
CA LYS A 128 -6.70 2.05 6.76
C LYS A 128 -7.94 2.42 5.95
N ILE A 129 -8.17 3.71 5.66
CA ILE A 129 -9.28 4.18 4.80
C ILE A 129 -9.14 3.62 3.39
N ALA A 130 -7.94 3.73 2.78
CA ALA A 130 -7.71 3.22 1.43
C ALA A 130 -7.95 1.70 1.34
N ARG A 131 -7.56 0.95 2.39
CA ARG A 131 -7.86 -0.47 2.48
C ARG A 131 -9.36 -0.70 2.63
N ALA A 132 -10.00 -0.09 3.61
CA ALA A 132 -11.44 -0.25 3.86
C ALA A 132 -12.28 0.07 2.61
N ARG A 133 -11.89 1.10 1.84
CA ARG A 133 -12.50 1.44 0.53
C ARG A 133 -12.35 0.34 -0.50
N LYS A 134 -11.20 -0.35 -0.57
CA LYS A 134 -11.00 -1.49 -1.47
C LYS A 134 -11.83 -2.72 -1.09
N PHE A 135 -12.13 -2.88 0.20
CA PHE A 135 -12.86 -4.04 0.72
C PHE A 135 -14.35 -3.76 0.96
N GLY A 136 -14.82 -2.53 0.78
CA GLY A 136 -16.23 -2.16 0.96
C GLY A 136 -16.69 -2.03 2.42
N ASN A 137 -15.77 -1.80 3.36
CA ASN A 137 -16.13 -1.63 4.78
C ASN A 137 -16.54 -0.19 5.07
N GLU A 138 -17.78 0.16 4.81
CA GLU A 138 -18.29 1.54 4.95
C GLU A 138 -18.29 2.05 6.40
N GLU A 139 -18.61 1.18 7.37
CA GLU A 139 -18.60 1.52 8.80
C GLU A 139 -17.20 1.92 9.28
N ASP A 140 -16.18 1.13 8.89
CA ASP A 140 -14.78 1.40 9.21
C ASP A 140 -14.34 2.75 8.62
N ILE A 141 -14.73 3.05 7.36
CA ILE A 141 -14.38 4.31 6.70
C ILE A 141 -14.92 5.50 7.50
N ALA A 142 -16.20 5.46 7.91
CA ALA A 142 -16.80 6.54 8.68
C ALA A 142 -16.09 6.76 10.02
N GLN A 143 -15.75 5.69 10.75
CA GLN A 143 -15.02 5.77 12.02
C GLN A 143 -13.59 6.31 11.85
N LEU A 144 -12.90 5.88 10.79
CA LEU A 144 -11.54 6.31 10.49
C LEU A 144 -11.50 7.79 10.05
N GLU A 145 -12.45 8.23 9.23
CA GLU A 145 -12.58 9.63 8.83
C GLU A 145 -12.92 10.56 10.00
N ALA A 146 -13.78 10.12 10.93
CA ALA A 146 -14.07 10.85 12.16
C ALA A 146 -12.81 10.98 13.05
N SER A 147 -12.06 9.89 13.18
CA SER A 147 -10.79 9.87 13.91
C SER A 147 -9.75 10.81 13.27
N LEU A 148 -9.66 10.83 11.94
CA LEU A 148 -8.77 11.72 11.18
C LEU A 148 -9.11 13.18 11.46
N LYS A 149 -10.40 13.57 11.39
CA LYS A 149 -10.86 14.93 11.70
C LYS A 149 -10.53 15.32 13.15
N ARG A 150 -10.73 14.41 14.11
CA ARG A 150 -10.39 14.65 15.52
C ARG A 150 -8.90 14.87 15.71
N ILE A 151 -8.05 14.06 15.07
CA ILE A 151 -6.58 14.19 15.17
C ILE A 151 -6.10 15.46 14.47
N HIS A 152 -6.72 15.86 13.37
CA HIS A 152 -6.38 17.14 12.73
C HIS A 152 -6.67 18.33 13.66
N LYS A 153 -7.81 18.29 14.37
CA LYS A 153 -8.25 19.38 15.25
C LYS A 153 -7.55 19.39 16.62
N PHE A 154 -7.30 18.22 17.20
CA PHE A 154 -6.86 18.09 18.60
C PHE A 154 -5.54 17.32 18.77
N GLY A 155 -5.01 16.72 17.71
CA GLY A 155 -3.87 15.81 17.81
C GLY A 155 -4.25 14.45 18.42
N ILE A 156 -3.22 13.74 18.89
CA ILE A 156 -3.35 12.38 19.42
C ILE A 156 -2.63 12.30 20.77
N SER A 157 -3.29 11.68 21.76
CA SER A 157 -2.70 11.46 23.08
C SER A 157 -1.84 10.19 23.13
N LEU A 158 -0.78 10.22 23.93
CA LEU A 158 0.12 9.07 24.17
C LEU A 158 -0.61 7.85 24.75
N ASP A 159 -1.71 8.07 25.47
CA ASP A 159 -2.57 7.02 26.04
C ASP A 159 -3.64 6.51 25.04
N SER A 160 -3.71 7.06 23.82
CA SER A 160 -4.65 6.60 22.81
C SER A 160 -4.30 5.19 22.32
N ALA A 161 -5.32 4.42 21.92
CA ALA A 161 -5.10 3.13 21.26
C ALA A 161 -4.24 3.26 19.99
N LEU A 162 -4.42 4.36 19.23
CA LEU A 162 -3.62 4.65 18.04
C LEU A 162 -2.14 4.91 18.37
N ALA A 163 -1.84 5.57 19.50
CA ALA A 163 -0.46 5.81 19.93
C ALA A 163 0.23 4.51 20.40
N ARG A 164 -0.55 3.58 20.97
CA ARG A 164 -0.07 2.23 21.31
C ARG A 164 0.24 1.41 20.06
N ASP A 165 -0.62 1.49 19.04
CA ASP A 165 -0.44 0.80 17.74
C ASP A 165 0.84 1.29 17.04
N LEU A 166 1.15 2.58 17.17
CA LEU A 166 2.34 3.21 16.62
C LEU A 166 3.62 3.05 17.47
N GLY A 167 3.54 2.37 18.62
CA GLY A 167 4.71 2.12 19.47
C GLY A 167 5.18 3.31 20.32
N PHE A 168 4.44 4.42 20.36
CA PHE A 168 4.77 5.59 21.20
C PHE A 168 4.39 5.40 22.68
N ARG A 169 4.39 4.16 23.16
CA ARG A 169 3.85 3.76 24.46
C ARG A 169 4.67 4.37 25.60
N GLN A 170 4.05 5.29 26.36
CA GLN A 170 4.41 5.41 27.76
C GLN A 170 3.81 4.20 28.48
N GLU A 171 4.67 3.24 28.83
CA GLU A 171 4.25 2.04 29.54
C GLU A 171 3.67 2.43 30.90
N LYS A 172 2.35 2.56 30.97
CA LYS A 172 1.68 2.62 32.27
C LYS A 172 1.92 1.26 32.92
N PRO A 173 2.61 1.18 34.09
CA PRO A 173 2.89 -0.09 34.73
C PRO A 173 1.54 -0.79 34.94
N ARG A 174 1.40 -2.01 34.40
CA ARG A 174 0.25 -2.85 34.70
C ARG A 174 0.25 -3.04 36.21
N GLN A 175 -0.69 -2.40 36.89
CA GLN A 175 -0.97 -2.67 38.30
C GLN A 175 -1.08 -4.19 38.44
N PRO A 176 -0.24 -4.84 39.26
CA PRO A 176 -0.35 -6.28 39.46
C PRO A 176 -1.77 -6.52 39.99
N GLN A 177 -2.59 -7.16 39.18
CA GLN A 177 -3.95 -7.52 39.56
C GLN A 177 -3.79 -8.48 40.73
N GLY A 178 -3.95 -7.95 41.95
CA GLY A 178 -3.67 -8.67 43.17
C GLY A 178 -4.42 -9.99 43.17
N PHE A 179 -3.68 -11.09 42.97
CA PHE A 179 -4.17 -12.42 43.25
C PHE A 179 -4.53 -12.41 44.73
N LYS A 180 -5.84 -12.28 45.00
CA LYS A 180 -6.41 -12.44 46.33
C LYS A 180 -6.18 -13.90 46.70
N ASN A 181 -5.00 -14.21 47.22
CA ASN A 181 -4.66 -15.50 47.78
C ASN A 181 -5.58 -15.68 48.98
N GLY A 182 -6.72 -16.34 48.72
CA GLY A 182 -7.67 -16.75 49.74
C GLY A 182 -6.93 -17.54 50.80
N LYS A 183 -6.75 -16.92 51.97
CA LYS A 183 -6.24 -17.56 53.17
C LYS A 183 -7.21 -18.69 53.53
N LYS A 184 -6.95 -19.88 52.97
CA LYS A 184 -7.57 -21.14 53.38
C LYS A 184 -7.19 -21.37 54.84
N LYS A 185 -8.06 -20.91 55.74
CA LYS A 185 -8.41 -21.49 57.04
C LYS A 185 -7.65 -22.79 57.36
N TRP A 186 -6.59 -22.67 58.17
CA TRP A 186 -6.01 -23.82 58.85
C TRP A 186 -7.00 -24.23 59.94
N ARG A 187 -7.71 -25.35 59.72
CA ARG A 187 -8.41 -26.06 60.79
C ARG A 187 -7.35 -26.83 61.58
N LYS A 188 -7.29 -26.58 62.89
CA LYS A 188 -6.70 -27.49 63.87
C LYS A 188 -7.68 -27.64 65.02
#